data_AF-A0A843KL50-F1
#
_entry.id   AF-A0A843KL50-F1
#
_cell.length_a   1.000
_cell.length_b   1.000
_cell.length_c   1.000
_cell.angle_alpha   90.00
_cell.angle_beta   90.00
_cell.angle_gamma   90.00
#
_symmetry.space_group_name_H-M   'P 1'
#
loop_
_entity.id
_entity.type
_entity.pdbx_description
1 polymer ?
#
loop_
_entity_poly.entity_id
_entity_poly.type
_entity_poly.pdbx_seq_one_letter_code
_entity_poly.pdbx_strand_id
1 'polypeptide(L)' 'MVLPKEIREKAKIRPGDKLALLSLEKDGAVCCLSLINVAELEKMVKSNLGPVINEAFQQSGGRT' A
#
# COMPACT_ATOMS: atom_id res chain seq x y z
N MET A 1 -6.38 -14.38 10.40
CA MET A 1 -7.67 -13.75 10.06
C MET A 1 -8.32 -14.53 8.93
N VAL A 2 -9.62 -14.80 8.99
CA VAL A 2 -10.35 -15.54 7.94
C VAL A 2 -11.28 -14.57 7.22
N LEU A 3 -11.05 -14.35 5.93
CA LEU A 3 -11.96 -13.55 5.11
C LEU A 3 -13.09 -14.45 4.58
N PRO A 4 -14.37 -14.04 4.63
CA PRO A 4 -15.45 -14.77 3.98
C PRO A 4 -15.13 -15.02 2.49
N LYS A 5 -15.57 -16.16 1.96
CA LYS A 5 -15.29 -16.57 0.58
C LYS A 5 -15.71 -15.50 -0.43
N GLU A 6 -16.91 -14.96 -0.26
CA GLU A 6 -17.46 -13.92 -1.13
C GLU A 6 -16.60 -12.65 -1.16
N ILE A 7 -16.07 -12.22 -0.01
CA ILE A 7 -15.18 -11.05 0.07
C ILE A 7 -13.86 -11.33 -0.66
N ARG A 8 -13.28 -12.53 -0.48
CA ARG A 8 -12.07 -12.92 -1.22
C ARG A 8 -12.30 -12.93 -2.72
N GLU A 9 -13.42 -13.46 -3.18
CA GLU A 9 -13.76 -13.51 -4.61
C GLU A 9 -13.97 -12.10 -5.20
N LYS A 10 -14.78 -11.26 -4.53
CA LYS A 10 -15.02 -9.86 -4.96
C LYS A 10 -13.73 -9.03 -5.00
N ALA A 11 -12.87 -9.21 -4.01
CA ALA A 11 -11.57 -8.54 -3.93
C ALA A 11 -10.47 -9.24 -4.76
N LYS A 12 -10.80 -10.33 -5.46
CA LYS A 12 -9.87 -11.15 -6.27
C LYS A 12 -8.64 -11.65 -5.50
N ILE A 13 -8.77 -11.88 -4.19
CA ILE A 13 -7.70 -12.39 -3.32
C ILE A 13 -7.55 -13.89 -3.53
N ARG A 14 -6.35 -14.31 -3.91
CA ARG A 14 -5.97 -15.71 -4.17
C ARG A 14 -5.07 -16.24 -3.05
N PRO A 15 -5.00 -17.58 -2.86
CA PRO A 15 -4.01 -18.17 -1.97
C PRO A 15 -2.59 -17.72 -2.33
N GLY A 16 -1.81 -17.32 -1.31
CA GLY A 16 -0.45 -16.82 -1.49
C GLY A 16 -0.34 -15.30 -1.70
N ASP A 17 -1.46 -14.61 -1.98
CA ASP A 17 -1.46 -13.15 -2.05
C ASP A 17 -1.04 -12.53 -0.71
N LYS A 18 -0.19 -11.50 -0.78
CA LYS A 18 0.21 -10.71 0.37
C LYS A 18 -0.69 -9.47 0.48
N LEU A 19 -1.20 -9.23 1.67
CA LEU A 19 -2.03 -8.06 1.99
C LEU A 19 -1.29 -7.18 3.00
N ALA A 20 -1.22 -5.89 2.71
CA ALA A 20 -0.82 -4.87 3.67
C ALA A 20 -2.01 -4.56 4.58
N LEU A 21 -1.79 -4.57 5.90
CA LEU A 21 -2.73 -4.11 6.91
C LEU A 21 -2.37 -2.67 7.27
N LEU A 22 -3.32 -1.75 7.13
CA LEU A 22 -3.18 -0.37 7.54
C LEU A 22 -4.17 -0.04 8.65
N SER A 23 -3.68 0.55 9.72
CA SER A 23 -4.52 1.12 10.76
C SER A 23 -4.87 2.55 10.36
N LEU A 24 -6.17 2.84 10.38
CA LEU A 24 -6.69 4.19 10.23
C LEU A 24 -7.05 4.70 11.62
N GLU A 25 -6.58 5.89 11.92
CA GLU A 25 -6.80 6.53 13.21
C GLU A 25 -7.74 7.72 13.08
N LYS A 26 -8.58 7.88 14.09
CA LYS A 26 -9.42 9.06 14.29
C LYS A 26 -9.45 9.39 15.77
N ASP A 27 -9.18 10.65 16.11
CA ASP A 27 -9.20 11.16 17.49
C ASP A 27 -8.28 10.36 18.43
N GLY A 28 -7.11 9.92 17.93
CA GLY A 28 -6.11 9.17 18.70
C GLY A 28 -6.44 7.68 18.92
N ALA A 29 -7.51 7.18 18.33
CA ALA A 29 -7.90 5.77 18.39
C ALA A 29 -7.97 5.14 16.99
N VAL A 30 -7.61 3.86 16.89
CA VAL A 30 -7.81 3.08 15.66
C VAL A 30 -9.31 2.93 15.42
N CYS A 31 -9.81 3.54 14.34
CA CYS A 31 -11.23 3.47 13.98
C CYS A 31 -11.50 2.35 12.96
N CYS A 32 -10.53 2.06 12.09
CA CYS A 32 -10.67 1.09 11.01
C CYS A 32 -9.34 0.38 10.71
N LEU A 33 -9.46 -0.82 10.17
CA LEU A 33 -8.36 -1.55 9.56
C LEU A 33 -8.65 -1.72 8.06
N SER A 34 -7.73 -1.27 7.22
CA SER A 34 -7.81 -1.45 5.76
C SER A 34 -6.83 -2.51 5.30
N LEU A 35 -7.29 -3.37 4.40
CA LEU A 35 -6.47 -4.40 3.75
C LEU A 35 -6.29 -4.03 2.28
N ILE A 36 -5.04 -3.96 1.84
CA ILE A 36 -4.70 -3.65 0.44
C ILE A 36 -3.79 -4.73 -0.10
N ASN A 37 -4.03 -5.19 -1.33
CA ASN A 37 -3.10 -6.10 -2.01
C ASN A 37 -1.75 -5.42 -2.19
N VAL A 38 -0.66 -6.07 -1.77
CA VAL A 38 0.68 -5.47 -1.79
C VAL A 38 1.15 -5.16 -3.20
N ALA A 39 0.82 -5.97 -4.20
CA ALA A 39 1.22 -5.72 -5.58
C ALA A 39 0.56 -4.45 -6.14
N GLU A 40 -0.73 -4.24 -5.84
CA GLU A 40 -1.44 -3.01 -6.23
C GLU A 40 -0.90 -1.79 -5.48
N LEU A 41 -0.64 -1.94 -4.18
CA LEU A 41 -0.03 -0.87 -3.37
C LEU A 41 1.35 -0.47 -3.91
N GLU A 42 2.21 -1.45 -4.20
CA GLU A 42 3.55 -1.23 -4.77
C GLU A 42 3.47 -0.48 -6.10
N LYS A 43 2.55 -0.89 -6.98
CA LYS A 43 2.32 -0.23 -8.27
C LYS A 43 1.91 1.23 -8.05
N MET A 44 0.94 1.50 -7.19
CA MET A 44 0.49 2.86 -6.88
C MET A 44 1.62 3.73 -6.31
N VAL A 45 2.41 3.18 -5.37
CA VAL A 45 3.53 3.90 -4.76
C VAL A 45 4.60 4.21 -5.81
N LYS A 46 4.98 3.24 -6.63
CA LYS A 46 5.97 3.44 -7.69
C LYS A 46 5.52 4.48 -8.72
N SER A 47 4.25 4.42 -9.15
CA SER A 47 3.73 5.36 -10.15
C SER A 47 3.64 6.79 -9.63
N ASN A 48 3.22 6.99 -8.38
CA ASN A 48 2.98 8.34 -7.85
C ASN A 48 4.19 8.94 -7.12
N LEU A 49 4.87 8.16 -6.28
CA LEU A 49 5.99 8.64 -5.47
C LEU A 49 7.35 8.39 -6.13
N GLY A 50 7.44 7.43 -7.07
CA GLY A 50 8.68 7.14 -7.79
C GLY A 50 9.34 8.37 -8.43
N PRO A 51 8.60 9.20 -9.20
CA PRO A 51 9.15 10.43 -9.78
C PRO A 51 9.68 11.41 -8.74
N VAL A 52 8.91 11.67 -7.68
CA VAL A 52 9.28 12.60 -6.60
C VAL A 52 10.55 12.13 -5.89
N ILE A 53 10.63 10.84 -5.60
CA ILE A 53 11.80 10.24 -4.93
C ILE A 53 13.03 10.35 -5.84
N ASN A 54 12.89 10.03 -7.13
CA ASN A 54 13.99 10.13 -8.10
C ASN A 54 14.51 11.57 -8.24
N GLU A 55 13.60 12.56 -8.31
CA GLU A 55 13.97 13.98 -8.35
C GLU A 55 14.68 14.42 -7.05
N ALA A 56 14.17 14.02 -5.89
CA ALA A 56 14.78 14.36 -4.59
C ALA A 56 16.21 13.82 -4.48
N PHE A 57 16.47 12.59 -4.95
CA PHE A 57 17.81 12.02 -4.96
C PHE A 57 18.74 12.69 -6.00
N GLN A 58 18.24 13.05 -7.18
CA GLN A 58 19.04 13.74 -8.20
C GLN A 58 19.48 15.16 -7.77
N GLN A 59 18.64 15.87 -7.02
CA GLN A 59 19.00 17.19 -6.47
C GLN A 59 20.07 17.12 -5.38
N SER A 60 20.18 15.99 -4.68
CA SER A 60 21.16 15.79 -3.61
C SER A 60 22.55 15.32 -4.07
N GLY A 61 22.69 14.88 -5.33
CA GLY A 61 23.93 14.26 -5.85
C GLY A 61 24.68 15.04 -6.94
N GLY A 62 24.30 16.29 -7.24
CA GLY A 62 24.77 17.04 -8.42
C GLY A 62 25.61 18.30 -8.14
N ARG A 63 26.39 18.35 -7.07
CA ARG A 63 27.42 19.40 -6.86
C ARG A 63 28.72 18.82 -6.27
N THR A 64 29.35 17.91 -7.00
CA THR A 64 30.80 17.66 -6.99
C THR A 64 31.20 17.11 -8.34
#